data_AF-A0A7W7YH22-F1
#
_entry.id   AF-A0A7W7YH22-F1
#
_cell.length_a   1.000
_cell.length_b   1.000
_cell.length_c   1.000
_cell.angle_alpha   90.00
_cell.angle_beta   90.00
_cell.angle_gamma   90.00
#
_symmetry.space_group_name_H-M   'P 1'
#
loop_
_entity.id
_entity.type
_entity.pdbx_description
1 polymer ?
#
loop_
_entity_poly.entity_id
_entity_poly.type
_entity_poly.pdbx_seq_one_letter_code
_entity_poly.pdbx_strand_id
1 'polypeptide(L)'
;MIRQISESEFTGPRLTEGACLFRTPESLEIGQTIEWESEVEDGLGPGKFAVFVSSGGLIFSLQHYEFSPRKDLMTLYVRPGDLGLHVDQALIALCLTSADLGWLADGAWLPPARLIRQDDNGMQFHVVDYPCHADAEAIVRHLTAGHHKQAYFIEPILEGEPALLPRPFRA
;
A
#
# COMPACT_ATOMS: atom_id res chain seq x y z
N MET A 1 -3.66 -10.26 -4.49
CA MET A 1 -5.11 -10.17 -4.80
C MET A 1 -5.84 -9.86 -3.50
N ILE A 2 -6.79 -8.93 -3.53
CA ILE A 2 -7.63 -8.54 -2.39
C ILE A 2 -9.05 -9.04 -2.59
N ARG A 3 -9.71 -9.41 -1.49
CA ARG A 3 -11.13 -9.76 -1.45
C ARG A 3 -11.85 -8.72 -0.60
N GLN A 4 -12.93 -8.16 -1.14
CA GLN A 4 -13.83 -7.34 -0.35
C GLN A 4 -14.73 -8.23 0.52
N ILE A 5 -15.01 -7.80 1.74
CA ILE A 5 -15.97 -8.44 2.65
C ILE A 5 -16.97 -7.39 3.14
N SER A 6 -18.18 -7.81 3.46
CA SER A 6 -19.14 -6.89 4.06
C SER A 6 -18.76 -6.58 5.51
N GLU A 7 -19.14 -5.41 6.01
CA GLU A 7 -18.91 -5.08 7.42
C GLU A 7 -19.70 -6.00 8.36
N SER A 8 -20.92 -6.37 7.99
CA SER A 8 -21.70 -7.33 8.79
C SER A 8 -21.04 -8.72 8.91
N GLU A 9 -20.19 -9.10 7.95
CA GLU A 9 -19.37 -10.31 7.99
C GLU A 9 -18.02 -10.10 8.67
N PHE A 10 -17.63 -8.85 8.92
CA PHE A 10 -16.35 -8.51 9.52
C PHE A 10 -16.37 -8.78 11.03
N THR A 11 -15.84 -9.94 11.42
CA THR A 11 -15.59 -10.30 12.83
C THR A 11 -14.13 -10.07 13.24
N GLY A 12 -13.40 -9.23 12.52
CA GLY A 12 -11.96 -9.07 12.68
C GLY A 12 -11.57 -8.16 13.85
N PRO A 13 -10.25 -7.96 14.06
CA PRO A 13 -9.76 -7.08 15.11
C PRO A 13 -10.18 -5.64 14.82
N ARG A 14 -10.34 -4.84 15.89
CA ARG A 14 -10.56 -3.40 15.75
C ARG A 14 -9.45 -2.77 14.92
N LEU A 15 -9.84 -2.02 13.89
CA LEU A 15 -8.92 -1.25 13.06
C LEU A 15 -8.69 0.15 13.66
N THR A 16 -7.59 0.78 13.27
CA THR A 16 -7.22 2.14 13.68
C THR A 16 -6.79 2.93 12.46
N GLU A 17 -6.87 4.26 12.55
CA GLU A 17 -6.40 5.17 11.51
C GLU A 17 -4.91 4.91 11.24
N GLY A 18 -4.59 4.55 10.00
CA GLY A 18 -3.22 4.32 9.56
C GLY A 18 -2.72 5.45 8.66
N ALA A 19 -3.57 5.89 7.73
CA ALA A 19 -3.21 6.91 6.77
C ALA A 19 -4.46 7.57 6.17
N CYS A 20 -4.22 8.52 5.28
CA CYS A 20 -5.23 9.08 4.42
C CYS A 20 -4.74 9.11 2.99
N LEU A 21 -5.66 8.92 2.07
CA LEU A 21 -5.41 8.81 0.65
C LEU A 21 -5.93 10.06 -0.06
N PHE A 22 -5.16 10.59 -1.02
CA PHE A 22 -5.62 11.58 -2.02
C PHE A 22 -6.55 10.92 -3.04
N ARG A 23 -7.64 10.32 -2.54
CA ARG A 23 -8.65 9.58 -3.28
C ARG A 23 -10.01 9.75 -2.60
N THR A 24 -11.04 9.58 -3.40
CA THR A 24 -12.44 9.47 -3.00
C THR A 24 -13.00 8.14 -3.51
N PRO A 25 -14.17 7.70 -3.02
CA PRO A 25 -14.85 6.52 -3.54
C PRO A 25 -15.04 6.51 -5.07
N GLU A 26 -15.19 7.69 -5.68
CA GLU A 26 -15.40 7.87 -7.13
C GLU A 26 -14.09 7.85 -7.94
N SER A 27 -12.95 8.18 -7.31
CA SER A 27 -11.65 8.29 -7.98
C SER A 27 -10.71 7.11 -7.70
N LEU A 28 -11.06 6.24 -6.76
CA LEU A 28 -10.28 5.07 -6.44
C LEU A 28 -10.53 3.95 -7.46
N GLU A 29 -9.48 3.59 -8.21
CA GLU A 29 -9.48 2.47 -9.15
C GLU A 29 -8.44 1.42 -8.72
N ILE A 30 -8.90 0.21 -8.41
CA ILE A 30 -8.03 -0.88 -7.89
C ILE A 30 -8.12 -2.16 -8.74
N GLY A 31 -8.57 -2.04 -9.99
CA GLY A 31 -8.71 -3.17 -10.92
C GLY A 31 -9.90 -4.10 -10.63
N GLN A 32 -10.75 -3.74 -9.67
CA GLN A 32 -12.05 -4.37 -9.41
C GLN A 32 -13.08 -3.31 -8.99
N THR A 33 -14.36 -3.62 -9.17
CA THR A 33 -15.45 -2.80 -8.64
C THR A 33 -15.45 -2.89 -7.11
N ILE A 34 -15.62 -1.74 -6.44
CA ILE A 34 -15.76 -1.67 -4.99
C ILE A 34 -17.25 -1.48 -4.66
N GLU A 35 -17.80 -2.36 -3.83
CA GLU A 35 -19.16 -2.25 -3.33
C GLU A 35 -19.19 -1.39 -2.06
N TRP A 36 -19.38 -0.09 -2.19
CA TRP A 36 -19.41 0.81 -1.04
C TRP A 36 -20.68 0.61 -0.22
N GLU A 37 -20.50 0.26 1.05
CA GLU A 37 -21.60 0.27 2.02
C GLU A 37 -21.81 1.70 2.52
N SER A 38 -23.06 2.04 2.85
CA SER A 38 -23.45 3.37 3.26
C SER A 38 -23.84 3.38 4.73
N GLU A 39 -23.30 4.34 5.47
CA GLU A 39 -23.68 4.62 6.85
C GLU A 39 -23.91 6.11 7.05
N VAL A 40 -24.44 6.48 8.22
CA VAL A 40 -24.53 7.87 8.66
C VAL A 40 -23.91 7.95 10.04
N GLU A 41 -22.86 8.75 10.16
CA GLU A 41 -22.20 8.99 11.44
C GLU A 41 -22.58 10.37 11.99
N ASP A 42 -22.96 10.42 13.26
CA ASP A 42 -23.35 11.66 13.94
C ASP A 42 -22.21 12.68 13.90
N GLY A 43 -22.45 13.82 13.25
CA GLY A 43 -21.49 14.91 13.09
C GLY A 43 -20.59 14.82 11.85
N LEU A 44 -20.50 13.66 11.19
CA LEU A 44 -19.76 13.47 9.93
C LEU A 44 -20.67 13.23 8.71
N GLY A 45 -21.96 12.95 8.96
CA GLY A 45 -22.98 12.81 7.93
C GLY A 45 -22.92 11.47 7.20
N PRO A 46 -23.46 11.40 5.97
CA PRO A 46 -23.37 10.20 5.15
C PRO A 46 -21.91 9.80 4.92
N GLY A 47 -21.64 8.51 5.11
CA GLY A 47 -20.35 7.88 4.95
C GLY A 47 -20.42 6.72 3.97
N LYS A 48 -19.30 6.48 3.29
CA LYS A 48 -19.04 5.28 2.51
C LYS A 48 -17.89 4.51 3.13
N PHE A 49 -18.06 3.20 3.28
CA PHE A 49 -17.00 2.34 3.77
C PHE A 49 -16.88 1.05 2.95
N ALA A 50 -15.69 0.48 2.95
CA ALA A 50 -15.39 -0.81 2.34
C ALA A 50 -14.28 -1.53 3.11
N VAL A 51 -14.45 -2.83 3.37
CA VAL A 51 -13.48 -3.66 4.11
C VAL A 51 -12.83 -4.67 3.17
N PHE A 52 -11.51 -4.81 3.27
CA PHE A 52 -10.71 -5.67 2.41
C PHE A 52 -9.86 -6.65 3.21
N VAL A 53 -9.67 -7.83 2.64
CA VAL A 53 -8.72 -8.84 3.10
C VAL A 53 -7.74 -9.14 1.98
N SER A 54 -6.45 -8.96 2.22
CA SER A 54 -5.40 -9.34 1.28
C SER A 54 -5.17 -10.86 1.30
N SER A 55 -4.59 -11.40 0.23
CA SER A 55 -4.16 -12.81 0.17
C SER A 55 -3.18 -13.21 1.29
N GLY A 56 -2.47 -12.24 1.88
CA GLY A 56 -1.59 -12.46 3.04
C GLY A 56 -2.31 -12.39 4.39
N GLY A 57 -3.64 -12.21 4.41
CA GLY A 57 -4.43 -12.10 5.64
C GLY A 57 -4.39 -10.72 6.30
N LEU A 58 -3.83 -9.71 5.64
CA LEU A 58 -3.98 -8.32 6.08
C LEU A 58 -5.44 -7.92 5.94
N ILE A 59 -5.97 -7.25 6.97
CA ILE A 59 -7.30 -6.66 6.95
C ILE A 59 -7.16 -5.15 7.10
N PHE A 60 -7.84 -4.42 6.24
CA PHE A 60 -7.90 -2.96 6.27
C PHE A 60 -9.26 -2.49 5.74
N SER A 61 -9.64 -1.25 6.04
CA SER A 61 -10.85 -0.64 5.51
C SER A 61 -10.58 0.77 5.02
N LEU A 62 -11.46 1.22 4.13
CA LEU A 62 -11.49 2.57 3.60
C LEU A 62 -12.78 3.23 4.06
N GLN A 63 -12.69 4.47 4.53
CA GLN A 63 -13.85 5.26 4.94
C GLN A 63 -13.77 6.68 4.37
N HIS A 64 -14.91 7.19 3.94
CA HIS A 64 -15.08 8.54 3.42
C HIS A 64 -16.39 9.13 3.92
N TYR A 65 -16.36 10.33 4.48
CA TYR A 65 -17.54 11.02 5.02
C TYR A 65 -17.77 12.35 4.32
N GLU A 66 -19.02 12.62 3.95
CA GLU A 66 -19.39 13.81 3.16
C GLU A 66 -19.16 15.13 3.91
N PHE A 67 -19.36 15.15 5.23
CA PHE A 67 -19.17 16.36 6.05
C PHE A 67 -17.82 16.41 6.75
N SER A 68 -16.91 15.50 6.41
CA SER A 68 -15.52 15.60 6.85
C SER A 68 -14.92 16.93 6.37
N PRO A 69 -14.12 17.63 7.20
CA PRO A 69 -13.33 18.79 6.78
C PRO A 69 -12.41 18.48 5.58
N ARG A 70 -12.12 17.20 5.33
CA ARG A 70 -11.26 16.68 4.25
C ARG A 70 -12.05 15.77 3.31
N LYS A 71 -13.21 16.24 2.84
CA LYS A 71 -14.13 15.50 1.94
C LYS A 71 -13.50 15.05 0.60
N ASP A 72 -12.35 15.61 0.25
CA ASP A 72 -11.55 15.25 -0.93
C ASP A 72 -10.61 14.07 -0.68
N LEU A 73 -10.57 13.57 0.56
CA LEU A 73 -9.69 12.50 0.97
C LEU A 73 -10.46 11.34 1.62
N MET A 74 -9.84 10.17 1.59
CA MET A 74 -10.36 8.94 2.18
C MET A 74 -9.42 8.43 3.26
N THR A 75 -9.97 8.00 4.38
CA THR A 75 -9.18 7.47 5.49
C THR A 75 -8.96 5.97 5.31
N LEU A 76 -7.70 5.54 5.46
CA LEU A 76 -7.29 4.14 5.47
C LEU A 76 -7.12 3.68 6.92
N TYR A 77 -7.95 2.72 7.30
CA TYR A 77 -7.88 2.06 8.60
C TYR A 77 -7.18 0.70 8.46
N VAL A 78 -6.21 0.45 9.32
CA VAL A 78 -5.40 -0.78 9.32
C VAL A 78 -5.39 -1.40 10.71
N ARG A 79 -4.84 -2.61 10.83
CA ARG A 79 -4.65 -3.24 12.14
C ARG A 79 -3.68 -2.41 13.00
N PRO A 80 -3.91 -2.30 14.31
CA PRO A 80 -2.95 -1.68 15.22
C PRO A 80 -1.65 -2.50 15.28
N GLY A 81 -0.56 -1.84 15.70
CA GLY A 81 0.78 -2.42 15.74
C GLY A 81 1.73 -1.63 14.88
N ASP A 82 2.45 -2.28 13.98
CA ASP A 82 3.32 -1.62 13.01
C ASP A 82 2.47 -0.97 11.89
N LEU A 83 2.00 0.24 12.17
CA LEU A 83 1.13 0.99 11.26
C LEU A 83 1.81 1.26 9.91
N GLY A 84 3.11 1.53 9.92
CA GLY A 84 3.89 1.77 8.70
C GLY A 84 3.86 0.56 7.77
N LEU A 85 4.19 -0.61 8.32
CA LEU A 85 4.14 -1.86 7.58
C LEU A 85 2.72 -2.20 7.09
N HIS A 86 1.70 -2.04 7.92
CA HIS A 86 0.33 -2.36 7.53
C HIS A 86 -0.23 -1.40 6.46
N VAL A 87 0.12 -0.11 6.52
CA VAL A 87 -0.24 0.86 5.48
C VAL A 87 0.46 0.52 4.17
N ASP A 88 1.75 0.24 4.20
CA ASP A 88 2.54 -0.13 3.01
C ASP A 88 1.96 -1.38 2.32
N GLN A 89 1.62 -2.41 3.10
CA GLN A 89 0.96 -3.60 2.58
C GLN A 89 -0.45 -3.30 2.02
N ALA A 90 -1.21 -2.40 2.64
CA ALA A 90 -2.52 -1.99 2.12
C ALA A 90 -2.39 -1.21 0.80
N LEU A 91 -1.38 -0.34 0.66
CA LEU A 91 -1.09 0.36 -0.59
C LEU A 91 -0.77 -0.63 -1.72
N ILE A 92 0.10 -1.61 -1.47
CA ILE A 92 0.38 -2.70 -2.43
C ILE A 92 -0.90 -3.40 -2.84
N ALA A 93 -1.72 -3.76 -1.85
CA ALA A 93 -2.96 -4.50 -2.05
C ALA A 93 -4.00 -3.72 -2.88
N LEU A 94 -4.03 -2.39 -2.72
CA LEU A 94 -4.84 -1.45 -3.49
C LEU A 94 -4.18 -1.00 -4.79
N CYS A 95 -2.99 -1.52 -5.13
CA CYS A 95 -2.20 -1.10 -6.29
C CYS A 95 -1.75 0.38 -6.28
N LEU A 96 -1.71 1.02 -5.11
CA LEU A 96 -1.32 2.42 -4.88
C LEU A 96 0.18 2.55 -4.50
N THR A 97 0.63 3.80 -4.36
CA THR A 97 2.00 4.20 -4.04
C THR A 97 2.03 5.21 -2.88
N SER A 98 3.21 5.54 -2.35
CA SER A 98 3.35 6.57 -1.31
C SER A 98 2.88 7.96 -1.78
N ALA A 99 2.91 8.24 -3.09
CA ALA A 99 2.39 9.47 -3.68
C ALA A 99 0.88 9.64 -3.53
N ASP A 100 0.16 8.56 -3.22
CA ASP A 100 -1.28 8.60 -2.96
C ASP A 100 -1.62 8.97 -1.51
N LEU A 101 -0.62 9.08 -0.63
CA LEU A 101 -0.83 9.43 0.78
C LEU A 101 -0.93 10.94 0.99
N GLY A 102 -1.99 11.38 1.66
CA GLY A 102 -2.12 12.74 2.18
C GLY A 102 -1.49 12.93 3.55
N TRP A 103 -1.58 11.91 4.41
CA TRP A 103 -0.86 11.85 5.68
C TRP A 103 -0.72 10.40 6.12
N LEU A 104 0.21 10.17 7.05
CA LEU A 104 0.45 8.92 7.74
C LEU A 104 0.24 9.14 9.23
N ALA A 105 -0.26 8.14 9.95
CA ALA A 105 -0.52 8.24 11.39
C ALA A 105 0.73 8.66 12.16
N ASP A 106 0.55 9.42 13.25
CA ASP A 106 1.65 9.95 14.03
C ASP A 106 2.58 8.84 14.54
N GLY A 107 3.89 9.02 14.31
CA GLY A 107 4.92 8.06 14.70
C GLY A 107 5.04 6.83 13.79
N ALA A 108 4.19 6.69 12.78
CA ALA A 108 4.37 5.70 11.73
C ALA A 108 5.33 6.22 10.66
N TRP A 109 6.05 5.30 10.02
CA TRP A 109 6.95 5.57 8.90
C TRP A 109 6.88 4.37 7.95
N LEU A 110 6.96 4.62 6.64
CA LEU A 110 6.95 3.54 5.67
C LEU A 110 8.37 2.95 5.58
N PRO A 111 8.54 1.62 5.68
CA PRO A 111 9.85 0.99 5.61
C PRO A 111 10.42 1.08 4.19
N PRO A 112 11.63 1.65 4.00
CA PRO A 112 12.23 1.77 2.68
C PRO A 112 12.59 0.40 2.12
N ALA A 113 12.52 0.30 0.79
CA ALA A 113 12.67 -0.96 0.09
C ALA A 113 13.63 -0.83 -1.08
N ARG A 114 14.39 -1.89 -1.34
CA ARG A 114 15.37 -1.97 -2.41
C ARG A 114 14.84 -2.86 -3.52
N LEU A 115 14.90 -2.37 -4.76
CA LEU A 115 14.65 -3.17 -5.95
C LEU A 115 15.96 -3.81 -6.43
N ILE A 116 15.93 -5.13 -6.55
CA ILE A 116 17.00 -5.96 -7.08
C ILE A 116 16.53 -6.59 -8.39
N ARG A 117 17.41 -6.60 -9.39
CA ARG A 117 17.22 -7.36 -10.64
C ARG A 117 18.18 -8.54 -10.67
N GLN A 118 17.69 -9.71 -11.01
CA GLN A 118 18.50 -10.89 -11.29
C GLN A 118 18.54 -11.19 -12.78
N ASP A 119 19.74 -11.45 -13.30
CA ASP A 119 19.93 -11.90 -14.68
C ASP A 119 19.73 -13.42 -14.85
N ASP A 120 19.81 -13.89 -16.10
CA ASP A 120 19.63 -15.32 -16.44
C ASP A 120 20.70 -16.24 -15.82
N ASN A 121 21.83 -15.67 -15.37
CA ASN A 121 22.91 -16.40 -14.71
C ASN A 121 22.78 -16.42 -13.19
N GLY A 122 21.71 -15.81 -12.64
CA GLY A 122 21.49 -15.71 -11.21
C GLY A 122 22.23 -14.57 -10.53
N MET A 123 22.88 -13.68 -11.29
CA MET A 123 23.59 -12.55 -10.73
C MET A 123 22.60 -11.42 -10.38
N GLN A 124 22.65 -10.99 -9.12
CA GLN A 124 21.79 -9.94 -8.58
C GLN A 124 22.46 -8.57 -8.69
N PHE A 125 21.67 -7.58 -9.08
CA PHE A 125 22.09 -6.20 -9.26
C PHE A 125 21.12 -5.28 -8.54
N HIS A 126 21.67 -4.38 -7.74
CA HIS A 126 20.92 -3.25 -7.20
C HIS A 126 20.42 -2.37 -8.34
N VAL A 127 19.11 -2.06 -8.33
CA VAL A 127 18.49 -1.16 -9.30
C VAL A 127 18.34 0.22 -8.67
N VAL A 128 17.47 0.34 -7.66
CA VAL A 128 17.08 1.59 -7.00
C VAL A 128 16.58 1.28 -5.59
N ASP A 129 16.79 2.21 -4.67
CA ASP A 129 16.14 2.25 -3.36
C ASP A 129 14.91 3.16 -3.43
N TYR A 130 13.78 2.71 -2.89
CA TYR A 130 12.49 3.39 -2.89
C TYR A 130 12.07 3.79 -1.47
N PRO A 131 11.24 4.85 -1.33
CA PRO A 131 10.73 5.29 -0.04
C PRO A 131 9.95 4.20 0.71
N CYS A 132 9.26 3.32 -0.01
CA CYS A 132 8.57 2.17 0.57
C CYS A 132 8.45 0.98 -0.38
N HIS A 133 7.94 -0.15 0.12
CA HIS A 133 7.72 -1.35 -0.71
C HIS A 133 6.64 -1.09 -1.77
N ALA A 134 5.55 -0.38 -1.44
CA ALA A 134 4.50 -0.08 -2.40
C ALA A 134 5.01 0.62 -3.67
N ASP A 135 5.98 1.54 -3.51
CA ASP A 135 6.63 2.23 -4.63
C ASP A 135 7.48 1.28 -5.48
N ALA A 136 8.28 0.44 -4.83
CA ALA A 136 9.08 -0.58 -5.53
C ALA A 136 8.19 -1.59 -6.29
N GLU A 137 7.08 -2.02 -5.68
CA GLU A 137 6.14 -2.97 -6.25
C GLU A 137 5.41 -2.40 -7.47
N ALA A 138 5.10 -1.10 -7.47
CA ALA A 138 4.54 -0.43 -8.64
C ALA A 138 5.50 -0.47 -9.84
N ILE A 139 6.80 -0.32 -9.59
CA ILE A 139 7.83 -0.41 -10.64
C ILE A 139 8.02 -1.85 -11.12
N VAL A 140 8.02 -2.84 -10.23
CA VAL A 140 8.06 -4.26 -10.62
C VAL A 140 6.87 -4.61 -11.53
N ARG A 141 5.66 -4.19 -11.17
CA ARG A 141 4.46 -4.38 -12.00
C ARG A 141 4.62 -3.75 -13.38
N HIS A 142 5.18 -2.54 -13.46
CA HIS A 142 5.44 -1.87 -14.74
C HIS A 142 6.47 -2.61 -15.61
N LEU A 143 7.60 -3.02 -15.02
CA LEU A 143 8.68 -3.71 -15.74
C LEU A 143 8.25 -5.11 -16.22
N THR A 144 7.45 -5.82 -15.43
CA THR A 144 6.96 -7.17 -15.76
C THR A 144 5.84 -7.17 -16.80
N ALA A 145 5.05 -6.09 -16.90
CA ALA A 145 4.03 -5.93 -17.95
C ALA A 145 4.62 -5.92 -19.37
N GLY A 146 5.91 -5.58 -19.52
CA GLY A 146 6.61 -5.57 -20.80
C GLY A 146 7.07 -6.95 -21.32
N HIS A 147 6.73 -8.06 -20.66
CA HIS A 147 7.18 -9.43 -20.97
C HIS A 147 8.72 -9.61 -21.02
N HIS A 148 9.49 -8.73 -20.36
CA HIS A 148 10.92 -8.90 -20.24
C HIS A 148 11.23 -10.10 -19.32
N LYS A 149 12.10 -11.02 -19.76
CA LYS A 149 12.55 -12.21 -19.01
C LYS A 149 13.53 -11.87 -17.88
N GLN A 150 13.30 -10.78 -17.15
CA GLN A 150 14.14 -10.40 -16.02
C GLN A 150 13.38 -10.67 -14.72
N ALA A 151 14.05 -11.30 -13.77
CA ALA A 151 13.50 -11.51 -12.44
C ALA A 151 13.80 -10.27 -11.58
N TYR A 152 12.80 -9.79 -10.86
CA TYR A 152 12.92 -8.66 -9.94
C TYR A 152 12.50 -9.11 -8.54
N PHE A 153 13.20 -8.59 -7.54
CA PHE A 153 12.97 -8.86 -6.13
C PHE A 153 12.97 -7.55 -5.35
N ILE A 154 12.19 -7.51 -4.28
CA ILE A 154 12.15 -6.37 -3.37
C ILE A 154 12.64 -6.84 -2.01
N GLU A 155 13.62 -6.13 -1.47
CA GLU A 155 14.22 -6.41 -0.17
C GLU A 155 14.00 -5.23 0.77
N PRO A 156 13.64 -5.46 2.05
CA PRO A 156 13.57 -4.39 3.02
C PRO A 156 14.97 -3.82 3.29
N ILE A 157 15.09 -2.50 3.38
CA ILE A 157 16.34 -1.85 3.77
C ILE A 157 16.36 -1.77 5.29
N LEU A 158 17.15 -2.63 5.93
CA LEU A 158 17.32 -2.63 7.38
C LEU A 158 18.32 -1.54 7.79
N GLU A 159 18.02 -0.83 8.88
CA GLU A 159 18.96 0.15 9.45
C GLU A 159 20.30 -0.53 9.78
N GLY A 160 21.38 -0.04 9.17
CA GLY A 160 22.75 -0.54 9.37
C GLY A 160 23.33 -1.34 8.21
N GLU A 161 22.56 -1.65 7.16
CA GLU A 161 23.16 -2.19 5.94
C GLU A 161 23.91 -1.09 5.17
N PRO A 162 25.22 -1.30 4.86
CA PRO A 162 25.88 -0.43 3.91
C PRO A 162 25.14 -0.57 2.57
N ALA A 163 24.74 0.56 1.97
CA ALA A 163 24.35 0.60 0.57
C ALA A 163 25.40 -0.19 -0.21
N LEU A 164 25.02 -1.32 -0.81
CA LEU A 164 25.92 -2.14 -1.62
C LEU A 164 26.33 -1.28 -2.81
N LEU A 165 27.41 -0.52 -2.63
CA LEU A 165 28.00 0.29 -3.68
C LEU A 165 28.21 -0.62 -4.89
N PRO A 166 27.80 -0.19 -6.11
CA PRO A 166 28.06 -0.96 -7.30
C PRO A 166 29.57 -1.20 -7.37
N ARG A 167 29.98 -2.47 -7.32
CA ARG A 167 31.39 -2.83 -7.53
C ARG A 167 31.78 -2.28 -8.91
N PRO A 168 32.87 -1.52 -9.03
CA PRO A 168 33.27 -0.98 -10.33
C PRO A 168 33.54 -2.15 -11.28
N PHE A 169 32.88 -2.10 -12.44
CA PHE A 169 33.14 -2.96 -13.58
C PHE A 169 34.62 -2.80 -13.94
N ARG A 170 35.43 -3.85 -13.74
CA ARG A 170 36.75 -3.93 -14.38
C ARG A 170 36.50 -4.44 -15.80
N ALA A 171 36.73 -3.56 -16.78
CA ALA A 171 36.90 -3.92 -18.17
C ALA A 171 38.16 -4.78 -18.37
#